data_AF-S3BJP7-F1
#
_entry.id   AF-S3BJP7-F1
#
_cell.length_a   1.000
_cell.length_b   1.000
_cell.length_c   1.000
_cell.angle_alpha   90.00
_cell.angle_beta   90.00
_cell.angle_gamma   90.00
#
_symmetry.space_group_name_H-M   'P 1'
#
loop_
_entity.id
_entity.type
_entity.pdbx_description
1 polymer ?
#
loop_
_entity_poly.entity_id
_entity_poly.type
_entity_poly.pdbx_seq_one_letter_code
_entity_poly.pdbx_strand_id
1 'polypeptide(L)'
;MPVSVSDLREAKPQQWRDAADDIARAAKKCGQMASFAGDEVAKTLGQCWKGDTGESARRRFVKHAEDFSAAKEVLQSLVKVYDTLADEIEGAQSSLESVLDYARKHDLKIQESGRVQLDHPVASKPGSDSHMEPVDHAQMLVDEALNRANKADVEAARDLRTIAGLTNVSDVALIRQALEDDSPLALALRLNQGRGDIHPINVSQSQLRAVENAARETGISKKLLLSILWQEQQ
;
A
#
# COMPACT_ATOMS: atom_id res chain seq x y z
N MET A 1 7.17 11.60 -6.13
CA MET A 1 7.92 11.74 -7.39
C MET A 1 7.60 10.51 -8.23
N PRO A 2 7.46 10.63 -9.55
CA PRO A 2 7.27 9.47 -10.42
C PRO A 2 8.49 8.54 -10.35
N VAL A 3 8.26 7.24 -10.44
CA VAL A 3 9.31 6.20 -10.44
C VAL A 3 10.19 6.36 -11.69
N SER A 4 11.51 6.41 -11.51
CA SER A 4 12.46 6.45 -12.62
C SER A 4 12.88 5.04 -13.08
N VAL A 5 13.56 4.95 -14.24
CA VAL A 5 14.08 3.68 -14.76
C VAL A 5 15.13 3.06 -13.82
N SER A 6 15.96 3.88 -13.19
CA SER A 6 16.94 3.42 -12.19
C SER A 6 16.25 2.94 -10.92
N ASP A 7 15.28 3.69 -10.40
CA ASP A 7 14.49 3.29 -9.22
C ASP A 7 13.83 1.92 -9.43
N LEU A 8 13.15 1.73 -10.57
CA LEU A 8 12.48 0.47 -10.87
C LEU A 8 13.48 -0.69 -11.01
N ARG A 9 14.62 -0.47 -11.66
CA ARG A 9 15.64 -1.51 -11.86
C ARG A 9 16.38 -1.88 -10.58
N GLU A 10 16.59 -0.92 -9.68
CA GLU A 10 17.30 -1.13 -8.41
C GLU A 10 16.39 -1.62 -7.28
N ALA A 11 15.07 -1.58 -7.48
CA ALA A 11 14.10 -2.13 -6.55
C ALA A 11 14.40 -3.60 -6.24
N LYS A 12 14.17 -4.00 -4.98
CA LYS A 12 14.47 -5.34 -4.46
C LYS A 12 13.20 -6.00 -3.91
N PRO A 13 12.29 -6.50 -4.79
CA PRO A 13 11.05 -7.15 -4.37
C PRO A 13 11.22 -8.25 -3.33
N GLN A 14 12.33 -9.00 -3.42
CA GLN A 14 12.65 -10.06 -2.46
C GLN A 14 12.74 -9.54 -1.01
N GLN A 15 13.22 -8.31 -0.78
CA GLN A 15 13.28 -7.76 0.57
C GLN A 15 11.89 -7.52 1.16
N TRP A 16 10.91 -7.17 0.34
CA TRP A 16 9.52 -7.04 0.79
C TRP A 16 8.91 -8.40 1.08
N ARG A 17 9.21 -9.43 0.27
CA ARG A 17 8.78 -10.82 0.54
C ARG A 17 9.40 -11.37 1.83
N ASP A 18 10.70 -11.16 2.05
CA ASP A 18 11.37 -11.58 3.27
C ASP A 18 10.75 -10.91 4.51
N ALA A 19 10.40 -9.62 4.40
CA ALA A 19 9.67 -8.90 5.43
C ALA A 19 8.25 -9.45 5.62
N ALA A 20 7.53 -9.75 4.54
CA ALA A 20 6.20 -10.36 4.59
C ALA A 20 6.24 -11.72 5.30
N ASP A 21 7.27 -12.53 5.05
CA ASP A 21 7.51 -13.81 5.72
C ASP A 21 7.74 -13.66 7.23
N ASP A 22 8.53 -12.66 7.65
CA ASP A 22 8.73 -12.33 9.06
C ASP A 22 7.43 -11.89 9.73
N ILE A 23 6.65 -11.05 9.05
CA ILE A 23 5.35 -10.56 9.52
C ILE A 23 4.35 -11.71 9.61
N ALA A 24 4.34 -12.64 8.65
CA ALA A 24 3.51 -13.84 8.69
C ALA A 24 3.85 -14.73 9.89
N ARG A 25 5.14 -14.89 10.20
CA ARG A 25 5.59 -15.58 11.43
C ARG A 25 5.09 -14.88 12.69
N ALA A 26 5.14 -13.56 12.74
CA ALA A 26 4.61 -12.79 13.87
C ALA A 26 3.09 -12.95 14.01
N ALA A 27 2.34 -12.85 12.90
CA ALA A 27 0.89 -13.04 12.88
C ALA A 27 0.50 -14.44 13.40
N LYS A 28 1.25 -15.47 13.01
CA LYS A 28 1.07 -16.84 13.52
C LYS A 28 1.24 -16.92 15.04
N LYS A 29 2.27 -16.27 15.59
CA LYS A 29 2.49 -16.21 17.05
C LYS A 29 1.36 -15.48 17.76
N CYS A 30 0.88 -14.35 17.24
CA CYS A 30 -0.29 -13.64 17.78
C CYS A 30 -1.51 -14.55 17.81
N GLY A 31 -1.78 -15.31 16.74
CA GLY A 31 -2.86 -16.30 16.73
C GLY A 31 -2.73 -17.38 17.80
N GLN A 32 -1.52 -17.93 18.00
CA GLN A 32 -1.26 -18.91 19.05
C GLN A 32 -1.49 -18.33 20.46
N MET A 33 -1.05 -17.09 20.68
CA MET A 33 -1.24 -16.38 21.96
C MET A 33 -2.72 -16.07 22.22
N ALA A 34 -3.47 -15.72 21.19
CA ALA A 34 -4.92 -15.51 21.29
C ALA A 34 -5.64 -16.78 21.75
N SER A 35 -5.39 -17.90 21.08
CA SER A 35 -5.95 -19.20 21.46
C SER A 35 -5.53 -19.61 22.87
N PHE A 36 -4.26 -19.46 23.22
CA PHE A 36 -3.78 -19.81 24.57
C PHE A 36 -4.47 -18.97 25.66
N ALA A 37 -4.53 -17.65 25.50
CA ALA A 37 -5.14 -16.75 26.48
C ALA A 37 -6.66 -16.99 26.62
N GLY A 38 -7.37 -17.15 25.50
CA GLY A 38 -8.82 -17.33 25.49
C GLY A 38 -9.27 -18.76 25.82
N ASP A 39 -8.73 -19.75 25.12
CA ASP A 39 -9.26 -21.12 25.15
C ASP A 39 -8.69 -21.94 26.30
N GLU A 40 -7.42 -21.71 26.67
CA GLU A 40 -6.76 -22.48 27.73
C GLU A 40 -6.81 -21.76 29.08
N VAL A 41 -6.34 -20.51 29.15
CA VAL A 41 -6.22 -19.80 30.43
C VAL A 41 -7.57 -19.31 30.93
N ALA A 42 -8.33 -18.57 30.11
CA ALA A 42 -9.63 -18.04 30.55
C ALA A 42 -10.65 -19.16 30.86
N LYS A 43 -10.59 -20.28 30.14
CA LYS A 43 -11.43 -21.47 30.40
C LYS A 43 -11.05 -22.16 31.71
N THR A 44 -9.76 -22.41 31.93
CA THR A 44 -9.26 -23.00 33.19
C THR A 44 -9.64 -22.15 34.39
N LEU A 45 -9.46 -20.82 34.28
CA LEU A 45 -9.84 -19.89 35.35
C LEU A 45 -11.33 -19.96 35.69
N GLY A 46 -12.20 -20.08 34.68
CA GLY A 46 -13.64 -20.25 34.89
C GLY A 46 -14.02 -21.55 35.62
N GLN A 47 -13.19 -22.60 35.53
CA GLN A 47 -13.43 -23.88 36.19
C GLN A 47 -12.84 -23.92 37.60
N CYS A 48 -11.63 -23.41 37.78
CA CYS A 48 -10.83 -23.61 38.98
C CYS A 48 -10.86 -22.45 39.97
N TRP A 49 -11.24 -21.23 39.53
CA TRP A 49 -11.20 -20.03 40.38
C TRP A 49 -12.52 -19.27 40.33
N LYS A 50 -13.49 -19.75 41.11
CA LYS A 50 -14.81 -19.12 41.25
C LYS A 50 -14.73 -17.94 42.23
N GLY A 51 -15.18 -16.76 41.80
CA GLY A 51 -15.23 -15.53 42.59
C GLY A 51 -14.90 -14.29 41.75
N ASP A 52 -15.16 -13.11 42.30
CA ASP A 52 -15.04 -11.83 41.58
C ASP A 52 -13.63 -11.57 41.04
N THR A 53 -12.60 -12.01 41.77
CA THR A 53 -11.19 -11.89 41.36
C THR A 53 -10.86 -12.82 40.19
N GLY A 54 -11.36 -14.05 40.20
CA GLY A 54 -11.21 -15.01 39.10
C GLY A 54 -11.93 -14.54 37.83
N GLU A 55 -13.15 -13.99 37.97
CA GLU A 55 -13.89 -13.42 36.84
C GLU A 55 -13.22 -12.15 36.28
N SER A 56 -12.62 -11.32 37.14
CA SER A 56 -11.82 -10.17 36.68
C SER A 56 -10.56 -10.61 35.94
N ALA A 57 -9.87 -11.66 36.42
CA ALA A 57 -8.69 -12.20 35.73
C ALA A 57 -9.07 -12.79 34.37
N ARG A 58 -10.16 -13.58 34.32
CA ARG A 58 -10.72 -14.14 33.09
C ARG A 58 -11.02 -13.07 32.05
N ARG A 59 -11.72 -12.00 32.44
CA ARG A 59 -12.03 -10.88 31.53
C ARG A 59 -10.79 -10.23 30.93
N ARG A 60 -9.69 -10.11 31.70
CA ARG A 60 -8.41 -9.59 31.18
C ARG A 60 -7.78 -10.53 30.15
N PHE A 61 -7.80 -11.84 30.39
CA PHE A 61 -7.27 -12.81 29.42
C PHE A 61 -8.10 -12.85 28.14
N VAL A 62 -9.43 -12.76 28.24
CA VAL A 62 -10.32 -12.61 27.07
C VAL A 62 -9.96 -11.35 26.28
N LYS A 63 -9.80 -10.20 26.96
CA LYS A 63 -9.38 -8.96 26.30
C LYS A 63 -8.02 -9.10 25.60
N HIS A 64 -7.04 -9.73 26.23
CA HIS A 64 -5.75 -9.96 25.59
C HIS A 64 -5.85 -10.92 24.39
N ALA A 65 -6.73 -11.92 24.47
CA ALA A 65 -6.99 -12.80 23.33
C ALA A 65 -7.59 -12.04 22.14
N GLU A 66 -8.49 -11.08 22.41
CA GLU A 66 -9.04 -10.17 21.40
C GLU A 66 -7.94 -9.25 20.82
N ASP A 67 -7.11 -8.63 21.66
CA ASP A 67 -5.99 -7.79 21.22
C ASP A 67 -5.00 -8.57 20.32
N PHE A 68 -4.67 -9.82 20.67
CA PHE A 68 -3.81 -10.66 19.83
C PHE A 68 -4.49 -11.09 18.53
N SER A 69 -5.80 -11.30 18.53
CA SER A 69 -6.57 -11.61 17.32
C SER A 69 -6.61 -10.40 16.39
N ALA A 70 -6.83 -9.20 16.93
CA ALA A 70 -6.76 -7.94 16.19
C ALA A 70 -5.37 -7.74 15.56
N ALA A 71 -4.30 -7.89 16.36
CA ALA A 71 -2.94 -7.76 15.87
C ALA A 71 -2.62 -8.76 14.75
N LYS A 72 -3.09 -10.02 14.87
CA LYS A 72 -2.94 -11.02 13.81
C LYS A 72 -3.56 -10.56 12.49
N GLU A 73 -4.80 -10.06 12.50
CA GLU A 73 -5.51 -9.63 11.30
C GLU A 73 -4.79 -8.43 10.62
N VAL A 74 -4.33 -7.46 11.42
CA VAL A 74 -3.54 -6.32 10.92
C VAL A 74 -2.23 -6.79 10.28
N LEU A 75 -1.50 -7.70 10.93
CA LEU A 75 -0.26 -8.26 10.38
C LEU A 75 -0.51 -9.06 9.10
N GLN A 76 -1.61 -9.84 9.02
CA GLN A 76 -1.97 -10.56 7.80
C GLN A 76 -2.32 -9.63 6.64
N SER A 77 -2.93 -8.48 6.93
CA SER A 77 -3.14 -7.44 5.91
C SER A 77 -1.81 -6.87 5.42
N LEU A 78 -0.85 -6.66 6.32
CA LEU A 78 0.47 -6.12 5.97
C LEU A 78 1.27 -7.08 5.09
N VAL A 79 1.18 -8.39 5.33
CA VAL A 79 1.75 -9.43 4.45
C VAL A 79 1.24 -9.26 3.03
N LYS A 80 -0.08 -9.18 2.85
CA LYS A 80 -0.70 -9.04 1.52
C LYS A 80 -0.19 -7.81 0.78
N VAL A 81 -0.08 -6.66 1.45
CA VAL A 81 0.42 -5.42 0.83
C VAL A 81 1.84 -5.60 0.32
N TYR A 82 2.73 -6.22 1.10
CA TYR A 82 4.11 -6.46 0.66
C TYR A 82 4.22 -7.49 -0.46
N ASP A 83 3.45 -8.58 -0.39
CA ASP A 83 3.44 -9.59 -1.46
C ASP A 83 2.92 -8.99 -2.78
N THR A 84 1.80 -8.25 -2.74
CA THR A 84 1.23 -7.59 -3.93
C THR A 84 2.18 -6.53 -4.49
N LEU A 85 2.80 -5.72 -3.63
CA LEU A 85 3.80 -4.75 -4.09
C LEU A 85 5.00 -5.44 -4.76
N ALA A 86 5.49 -6.54 -4.17
CA ALA A 86 6.59 -7.30 -4.74
C ALA A 86 6.23 -7.88 -6.11
N ASP A 87 5.06 -8.50 -6.25
CA ASP A 87 4.59 -9.09 -7.50
C ASP A 87 4.41 -8.04 -8.61
N GLU A 88 3.83 -6.88 -8.28
CA GLU A 88 3.63 -5.80 -9.26
C GLU A 88 4.94 -5.16 -9.71
N ILE A 89 5.90 -4.98 -8.79
CA ILE A 89 7.21 -4.42 -9.12
C ILE A 89 8.06 -5.44 -9.91
N GLU A 90 8.05 -6.73 -9.57
CA GLU A 90 8.70 -7.77 -10.38
C GLU A 90 8.10 -7.82 -11.79
N GLY A 91 6.77 -7.70 -11.90
CA GLY A 91 6.08 -7.59 -13.19
C GLY A 91 6.54 -6.37 -13.99
N ALA A 92 6.63 -5.20 -13.36
CA ALA A 92 7.12 -3.98 -14.00
C ALA A 92 8.61 -4.06 -14.38
N GLN A 93 9.45 -4.70 -13.56
CA GLN A 93 10.87 -4.96 -13.87
C GLN A 93 11.02 -5.86 -15.10
N SER A 94 10.26 -6.96 -15.17
CA SER A 94 10.26 -7.88 -16.32
C SER A 94 9.82 -7.18 -17.62
N SER A 95 8.78 -6.34 -17.55
CA SER A 95 8.37 -5.48 -18.66
C SER A 95 9.49 -4.53 -19.06
N LEU A 96 10.13 -3.82 -18.12
CA LEU A 96 11.22 -2.89 -18.40
C LEU A 96 12.43 -3.60 -19.05
N GLU A 97 12.82 -4.78 -18.57
CA GLU A 97 13.91 -5.57 -19.15
C GLU A 97 13.60 -5.97 -20.60
N SER A 98 12.37 -6.40 -20.87
CA SER A 98 11.91 -6.73 -22.22
C SER A 98 12.02 -5.52 -23.16
N VAL A 99 11.70 -4.32 -22.66
CA VAL A 99 11.79 -3.07 -23.43
C VAL A 99 13.23 -2.62 -23.64
N LEU A 100 14.10 -2.80 -22.65
CA LEU A 100 15.53 -2.53 -22.80
C LEU A 100 16.17 -3.45 -23.85
N ASP A 101 15.76 -4.72 -23.90
CA ASP A 101 16.21 -5.66 -24.93
C ASP A 101 15.66 -5.31 -26.32
N TYR A 102 14.41 -4.85 -26.41
CA TYR A 102 13.83 -4.30 -27.64
C TYR A 102 14.61 -3.07 -28.12
N ALA A 103 14.85 -2.11 -27.23
CA ALA A 103 15.59 -0.89 -27.54
C ALA A 103 16.99 -1.19 -28.08
N ARG A 104 17.73 -2.13 -27.48
CA ARG A 104 19.04 -2.56 -27.98
C ARG A 104 18.98 -3.16 -29.39
N LYS A 105 17.92 -3.90 -29.74
CA LYS A 105 17.75 -4.50 -31.08
C LYS A 105 17.40 -3.49 -32.16
N HIS A 106 16.89 -2.33 -31.77
CA HIS A 106 16.42 -1.27 -32.66
C HIS A 106 17.28 0.00 -32.60
N ASP A 107 18.51 -0.08 -32.05
CA ASP A 107 19.44 1.04 -31.89
C ASP A 107 18.79 2.24 -31.17
N LEU A 108 18.01 1.95 -30.12
CA LEU A 108 17.35 2.94 -29.26
C LEU A 108 18.06 3.05 -27.91
N LYS A 109 18.06 4.26 -27.38
CA LYS A 109 18.56 4.61 -26.07
C LYS A 109 17.42 5.06 -25.16
N ILE A 110 17.32 4.45 -23.99
CA ILE A 110 16.35 4.80 -22.95
C ILE A 110 17.08 5.61 -21.87
N GLN A 111 16.58 6.81 -21.60
CA GLN A 111 17.10 7.68 -20.54
C GLN A 111 16.55 7.28 -19.17
N GLU A 112 17.20 7.76 -18.11
CA GLU A 112 16.76 7.53 -16.73
C GLU A 112 15.33 8.03 -16.45
N SER A 113 14.92 9.10 -17.13
CA SER A 113 13.56 9.64 -17.06
C SER A 113 12.50 8.78 -17.76
N GLY A 114 12.87 7.67 -18.38
CA GLY A 114 11.97 6.85 -19.20
C GLY A 114 11.78 7.35 -20.64
N ARG A 115 12.50 8.38 -21.07
CA ARG A 115 12.41 8.89 -22.45
C ARG A 115 13.21 8.02 -23.41
N VAL A 116 12.60 7.60 -24.51
CA VAL A 116 13.24 6.85 -25.59
C VAL A 116 13.73 7.78 -26.70
N GLN A 117 14.93 7.53 -27.20
CA GLN A 117 15.55 8.26 -28.31
C GLN A 117 16.31 7.30 -29.22
N LEU A 118 16.54 7.70 -30.46
CA LEU A 118 17.48 6.98 -31.34
C LEU A 118 18.90 7.11 -30.78
N ASP A 119 19.65 6.02 -30.76
CA ASP A 119 21.04 6.01 -30.29
C ASP A 119 21.98 6.72 -31.28
N HIS A 120 21.60 6.76 -32.56
CA HIS A 120 22.33 7.43 -33.63
C HIS A 120 21.42 8.32 -34.50
N PRO A 121 21.91 9.47 -35.00
CA PRO A 121 21.15 10.30 -35.93
C PRO A 121 20.90 9.55 -37.24
N VAL A 122 19.64 9.37 -37.61
CA VAL A 122 19.27 8.73 -38.87
C VAL A 122 18.96 9.80 -39.91
N ALA A 123 19.64 9.76 -41.06
CA ALA A 123 19.32 10.62 -42.19
C ALA A 123 18.06 10.08 -42.90
N SER A 124 16.91 10.65 -42.59
CA SER A 124 15.63 10.31 -43.22
C SER A 124 15.31 11.25 -44.38
N LYS A 125 14.58 10.73 -45.38
CA LYS A 125 14.00 11.58 -46.44
C LYS A 125 12.98 12.53 -45.82
N PRO A 126 12.84 13.77 -46.34
CA PRO A 126 11.81 14.70 -45.86
C PRO A 126 10.42 14.05 -45.93
N GLY A 127 9.74 13.94 -44.78
CA GLY A 127 8.41 13.32 -44.64
C GLY A 127 8.38 11.81 -44.40
N SER A 128 9.53 11.18 -44.10
CA SER A 128 9.60 9.74 -43.76
C SER A 128 9.65 9.53 -42.24
N ASP A 129 8.51 9.18 -41.63
CA ASP A 129 8.39 8.88 -40.19
C ASP A 129 8.67 7.40 -39.85
N SER A 130 9.19 6.62 -40.80
CA SER A 130 9.48 5.19 -40.64
C SER A 130 10.45 4.85 -39.48
N HIS A 131 11.24 5.83 -39.02
CA HIS A 131 12.15 5.66 -37.89
C HIS A 131 11.51 6.01 -36.53
N MET A 132 10.32 6.60 -36.54
CA MET A 132 9.58 6.97 -35.32
C MET A 132 8.77 5.78 -34.76
N GLU A 133 8.30 4.86 -35.61
CA GLU A 133 7.48 3.72 -35.16
C GLU A 133 8.17 2.86 -34.06
N PRO A 134 9.47 2.47 -34.17
CA PRO A 134 10.14 1.75 -33.09
C PRO A 134 10.33 2.60 -31.83
N VAL A 135 10.51 3.91 -31.98
CA VAL A 135 10.66 4.85 -30.86
C VAL A 135 9.34 4.96 -30.09
N ASP A 136 8.24 5.17 -30.80
CA ASP A 136 6.91 5.31 -30.21
C ASP A 136 6.47 4.00 -29.54
N HIS A 137 6.75 2.85 -30.17
CA HIS A 137 6.45 1.54 -29.58
C HIS A 137 7.25 1.31 -28.29
N ALA A 138 8.55 1.59 -28.30
CA ALA A 138 9.38 1.48 -27.11
C ALA A 138 8.94 2.46 -26.01
N GLN A 139 8.60 3.71 -26.37
CA GLN A 139 8.14 4.72 -25.42
C GLN A 139 6.86 4.27 -24.71
N MET A 140 5.88 3.77 -25.47
CA MET A 140 4.63 3.24 -24.90
C MET A 140 4.89 2.12 -23.88
N LEU A 141 5.80 1.20 -24.19
CA LEU A 141 6.10 0.10 -23.27
C LEU A 141 6.89 0.55 -22.03
N VAL A 142 7.79 1.55 -22.16
CA VAL A 142 8.44 2.17 -21.00
C VAL A 142 7.42 2.85 -20.11
N ASP A 143 6.52 3.64 -20.70
CA ASP A 143 5.47 4.35 -19.96
C ASP A 143 4.54 3.36 -19.24
N GLU A 144 4.18 2.25 -19.87
CA GLU A 144 3.40 1.19 -19.23
C GLU A 144 4.12 0.59 -18.01
N ALA A 145 5.40 0.24 -18.15
CA ALA A 145 6.18 -0.32 -17.05
C ALA A 145 6.33 0.66 -15.87
N LEU A 146 6.63 1.93 -16.15
CA LEU A 146 6.78 2.96 -15.13
C LEU A 146 5.44 3.30 -14.47
N ASN A 147 4.35 3.39 -15.25
CA ASN A 147 3.01 3.63 -14.71
C ASN A 147 2.54 2.48 -13.82
N ARG A 148 2.83 1.23 -14.20
CA ARG A 148 2.55 0.05 -13.37
C ARG A 148 3.28 0.13 -12.04
N ALA A 149 4.58 0.41 -12.05
CA ALA A 149 5.37 0.56 -10.84
C ALA A 149 4.87 1.71 -9.95
N ASN A 150 4.57 2.87 -10.55
CA ASN A 150 4.05 4.02 -9.83
C ASN A 150 2.67 3.75 -9.22
N LYS A 151 1.80 3.04 -9.93
CA LYS A 151 0.49 2.63 -9.41
C LYS A 151 0.65 1.70 -8.21
N ALA A 152 1.51 0.69 -8.31
CA ALA A 152 1.78 -0.25 -7.22
C ALA A 152 2.32 0.46 -5.97
N ASP A 153 3.25 1.42 -6.12
CA ASP A 153 3.78 2.22 -5.02
C ASP A 153 2.68 3.04 -4.33
N VAL A 154 1.83 3.72 -5.11
CA VAL A 154 0.73 4.54 -4.59
C VAL A 154 -0.30 3.69 -3.85
N GLU A 155 -0.67 2.53 -4.40
CA GLU A 155 -1.61 1.59 -3.79
C GLU A 155 -1.04 1.00 -2.50
N ALA A 156 0.20 0.52 -2.51
CA ALA A 156 0.86 0.01 -1.32
C ALA A 156 0.96 1.09 -0.22
N ALA A 157 1.37 2.31 -0.56
CA ALA A 157 1.43 3.41 0.40
C ALA A 157 0.05 3.76 0.97
N ARG A 158 -1.01 3.68 0.17
CA ARG A 158 -2.39 3.88 0.63
C ARG A 158 -2.80 2.83 1.65
N ASP A 159 -2.48 1.57 1.38
CA ASP A 159 -2.90 0.46 2.22
C ASP A 159 -2.07 0.39 3.52
N LEU A 160 -0.77 0.66 3.44
CA LEU A 160 0.10 0.81 4.62
C LEU A 160 -0.39 1.90 5.59
N ARG A 161 -0.88 3.04 5.10
CA ARG A 161 -1.48 4.08 5.97
C ARG A 161 -2.75 3.59 6.65
N THR A 162 -3.56 2.80 5.94
CA THR A 162 -4.77 2.20 6.49
C THR A 162 -4.39 1.25 7.64
N ILE A 163 -3.44 0.36 7.40
CA ILE A 163 -2.90 -0.60 8.38
C ILE A 163 -2.30 0.13 9.59
N ALA A 164 -1.52 1.19 9.38
CA ALA A 164 -0.96 2.00 10.46
C ALA A 164 -2.05 2.59 11.36
N GLY A 165 -3.18 3.01 10.78
CA GLY A 165 -4.36 3.47 11.52
C GLY A 165 -5.03 2.41 12.38
N LEU A 166 -4.88 1.13 12.03
CA LEU A 166 -5.50 0.00 12.73
C LEU A 166 -4.67 -0.52 13.91
N THR A 167 -3.42 -0.09 14.07
CA THR A 167 -2.53 -0.55 15.15
C THR A 167 -3.04 -0.28 16.56
N ASN A 168 -3.98 0.67 16.74
CA ASN A 168 -4.59 1.01 18.02
C ASN A 168 -6.04 0.48 18.15
N VAL A 169 -6.50 -0.35 17.22
CA VAL A 169 -7.85 -0.91 17.22
C VAL A 169 -7.81 -2.33 17.77
N SER A 170 -8.57 -2.61 18.83
CA SER A 170 -8.69 -3.96 19.41
C SER A 170 -9.90 -4.74 18.88
N ASP A 171 -10.84 -4.07 18.21
CA ASP A 171 -12.04 -4.71 17.67
C ASP A 171 -11.75 -5.34 16.30
N VAL A 172 -11.79 -6.67 16.26
CA VAL A 172 -11.55 -7.47 15.04
C VAL A 172 -12.60 -7.20 13.96
N ALA A 173 -13.86 -6.99 14.32
CA ALA A 173 -14.91 -6.70 13.34
C ALA A 173 -14.68 -5.33 12.69
N LEU A 174 -14.28 -4.34 13.50
CA LEU A 174 -13.93 -3.01 13.04
C LEU A 174 -12.68 -3.03 12.14
N ILE A 175 -11.67 -3.84 12.49
CA ILE A 175 -10.49 -4.08 11.64
C ILE A 175 -10.92 -4.66 10.30
N ARG A 176 -11.71 -5.74 10.30
CA ARG A 176 -12.16 -6.38 9.04
C ARG A 176 -12.93 -5.40 8.16
N GLN A 177 -13.82 -4.61 8.74
CA GLN A 177 -14.53 -3.56 8.02
C GLN A 177 -13.58 -2.50 7.43
N ALA A 178 -12.56 -2.09 8.18
CA ALA A 178 -11.57 -1.14 7.70
C ALA A 178 -10.64 -1.70 6.62
N LEU A 179 -10.52 -3.02 6.53
CA LEU A 179 -9.75 -3.72 5.51
C LEU A 179 -10.56 -4.02 4.24
N GLU A 180 -11.86 -3.71 4.22
CA GLU A 180 -12.66 -3.71 2.99
C GLU A 180 -12.30 -2.48 2.13
N ASP A 181 -12.16 -2.70 0.82
CA ASP A 181 -11.83 -1.65 -0.15
C ASP A 181 -12.84 -0.48 -0.06
N ASP A 182 -12.29 0.73 0.04
CA ASP A 182 -13.02 2.00 0.12
C ASP A 182 -14.07 2.11 1.24
N SER A 183 -13.90 1.36 2.32
CA SER A 183 -14.73 1.55 3.50
C SER A 183 -14.57 2.99 4.06
N PRO A 184 -15.65 3.61 4.58
CA PRO A 184 -15.58 4.95 5.18
C PRO A 184 -14.55 5.05 6.31
N LEU A 185 -14.32 3.94 7.01
CA LEU A 185 -13.30 3.86 8.06
C LEU A 185 -11.89 3.84 7.48
N ALA A 186 -11.63 3.07 6.42
CA ALA A 186 -10.34 3.08 5.72
C ALA A 186 -9.97 4.50 5.26
N LEU A 187 -10.93 5.20 4.64
CA LEU A 187 -10.76 6.59 4.21
C LEU A 187 -10.45 7.52 5.39
N ALA A 188 -11.19 7.39 6.51
CA ALA A 188 -10.94 8.19 7.70
C ALA A 188 -9.55 7.96 8.30
N LEU A 189 -9.05 6.72 8.28
CA LEU A 189 -7.72 6.37 8.79
C LEU A 189 -6.61 6.94 7.90
N ARG A 190 -6.74 6.81 6.57
CA ARG A 190 -5.81 7.38 5.58
C ARG A 190 -5.64 8.89 5.77
N LEU A 191 -6.76 9.60 5.98
CA LEU A 191 -6.77 11.06 6.18
C LEU A 191 -6.18 11.49 7.52
N ASN A 192 -6.34 10.68 8.57
CA ASN A 192 -5.81 10.99 9.89
C ASN A 192 -4.29 10.80 9.98
N GLN A 193 -3.74 9.82 9.25
CA GLN A 193 -2.30 9.52 9.20
C GLN A 193 -1.52 10.45 8.24
N GLY A 194 -2.19 11.33 7.48
CA GLY A 194 -1.61 12.22 6.47
C GLY A 194 -0.68 13.34 6.96
N ARG A 195 -0.16 13.27 8.18
CA ARG A 195 0.72 14.30 8.77
C ARG A 195 2.20 13.93 8.86
N GLY A 196 2.61 12.71 8.51
CA GLY A 196 4.02 12.29 8.63
C GLY A 196 4.49 11.31 7.55
N ASP A 197 5.49 11.76 6.78
CA ASP A 197 6.60 11.06 6.12
C ASP A 197 6.43 9.77 5.28
N ILE A 198 5.26 9.13 5.22
CA ILE A 198 5.09 7.90 4.40
C ILE A 198 4.50 8.23 3.02
N HIS A 199 5.08 9.22 2.33
CA HIS A 199 4.61 9.86 1.07
C HIS A 199 3.46 10.87 1.24
N PRO A 200 3.51 12.03 0.55
CA PRO A 200 2.47 13.04 0.63
C PRO A 200 1.14 12.50 0.08
N ILE A 201 0.07 12.70 0.84
CA ILE A 201 -1.27 12.70 0.24
C ILE A 201 -1.22 13.75 -0.88
N ASN A 202 -1.67 13.39 -2.08
CA ASN A 202 -1.67 14.25 -3.27
C ASN A 202 -2.65 15.45 -3.17
N VAL A 203 -2.97 15.88 -1.94
CA VAL A 203 -3.82 17.01 -1.62
C VAL A 203 -2.90 18.16 -1.23
N SER A 204 -2.79 19.12 -2.13
CA SER A 204 -2.01 20.34 -1.92
C SER A 204 -2.46 21.10 -0.66
N GLN A 205 -1.55 21.88 -0.06
CA GLN A 205 -1.87 22.71 1.11
C GLN A 205 -3.04 23.68 0.87
N SER A 206 -3.24 24.13 -0.37
CA SER A 206 -4.40 24.95 -0.75
C SER A 206 -5.71 24.17 -0.68
N GLN A 207 -5.73 22.90 -1.11
CA GLN A 207 -6.92 22.04 -1.01
C GLN A 207 -7.24 21.70 0.45
N LEU A 208 -6.23 21.46 1.31
CA LEU A 208 -6.45 21.27 2.74
C LEU A 208 -7.06 22.52 3.41
N ARG A 209 -6.59 23.72 3.04
CA ARG A 209 -7.16 24.99 3.52
C ARG A 209 -8.58 25.22 3.01
N ALA A 210 -8.87 24.84 1.76
CA ALA A 210 -10.21 24.93 1.18
C ALA A 210 -11.20 24.03 1.94
N VAL A 211 -10.79 22.79 2.26
CA VAL A 211 -11.59 21.88 3.09
C VAL A 211 -11.77 22.42 4.51
N GLU A 212 -10.75 23.03 5.11
CA GLU A 212 -10.89 23.65 6.44
C GLU A 212 -11.86 24.82 6.46
N ASN A 213 -11.85 25.66 5.41
CA ASN A 213 -12.79 26.75 5.27
C ASN A 213 -14.21 26.20 5.02
N ALA A 214 -14.36 25.24 4.12
CA ALA A 214 -15.64 24.61 3.82
C ALA A 214 -16.24 23.89 5.04
N ALA A 215 -15.43 23.19 5.84
CA ALA A 215 -15.89 22.55 7.07
C ALA A 215 -16.39 23.58 8.10
N ARG A 216 -15.72 24.73 8.18
CA ARG A 216 -16.09 25.83 9.09
C ARG A 216 -17.38 26.52 8.64
N GLU A 217 -17.57 26.69 7.34
CA GLU A 217 -18.73 27.38 6.76
C GLU A 217 -19.98 26.50 6.71
N THR A 218 -19.83 25.22 6.40
CA THR A 218 -20.96 24.31 6.17
C THR A 218 -21.31 23.45 7.39
N GLY A 219 -20.42 23.38 8.39
CA GLY A 219 -20.55 22.44 9.51
C GLY A 219 -20.34 20.97 9.12
N ILE A 220 -20.02 20.69 7.85
CA ILE A 220 -19.72 19.35 7.39
C ILE A 220 -18.38 18.91 7.96
N SER A 221 -18.32 17.65 8.38
CA SER A 221 -17.09 17.00 8.86
C SER A 221 -15.94 17.18 7.85
N LYS A 222 -14.81 17.68 8.32
CA LYS A 222 -13.56 17.76 7.53
C LYS A 222 -13.21 16.41 6.89
N LYS A 223 -13.51 15.29 7.57
CA LYS A 223 -13.29 13.93 7.06
C LYS A 223 -14.16 13.60 5.85
N LEU A 224 -15.42 14.04 5.86
CA LEU A 224 -16.36 13.82 4.75
C LEU A 224 -16.00 14.68 3.53
N LEU A 225 -15.61 15.93 3.76
CA LEU A 225 -15.17 16.81 2.68
C LEU A 225 -13.89 16.30 2.02
N LEU A 226 -12.95 15.78 2.81
CA LEU A 226 -11.73 15.15 2.29
C LEU A 226 -12.02 13.85 1.53
N SER A 227 -12.99 13.03 1.96
CA SER A 227 -13.37 11.82 1.21
C SER A 227 -14.04 12.15 -0.13
N ILE A 228 -14.87 13.18 -0.19
CA ILE A 228 -15.48 13.67 -1.44
C ILE A 228 -14.40 14.19 -2.40
N LEU A 229 -13.48 15.01 -1.89
CA LEU A 229 -12.40 15.58 -2.70
C LEU A 229 -11.46 14.51 -3.25
N TRP A 230 -11.29 13.41 -2.53
CA TRP A 230 -10.53 12.25 -2.99
C TRP A 230 -11.29 11.40 -4.02
N GLN A 231 -12.61 11.23 -3.87
CA GLN A 231 -13.45 10.52 -4.83
C GLN A 231 -13.48 11.22 -6.20
N GLU A 232 -13.40 12.55 -6.24
CA GLU A 232 -13.33 13.34 -7.48
C GLU A 232 -11.95 13.32 -8.17
N GLN A 233 -10.91 12.75 -7.53
CA GLN A 233 -9.55 12.64 -8.08
C GLN A 233 -9.22 11.27 -8.68
N GLN A 234 -10.14 10.30 -8.59
CA GLN A 234 -10.08 9.01 -9.29
C GLN A 234 -10.70 9.12 -10.68
#